data_AF-A0A0H2SJ32-F1
#
_entry.id   AF-A0A0H2SJ32-F1
#
_cell.length_a   1.000
_cell.length_b   1.000
_cell.length_c   1.000
_cell.angle_alpha   90.00
_cell.angle_beta   90.00
_cell.angle_gamma   90.00
#
_symmetry.space_group_name_H-M   'P 1'
#
loop_
_entity.id
_entity.type
_entity.pdbx_description
1 polymer ?
#
loop_
_entity_poly.entity_id
_entity_poly.type
_entity_poly.pdbx_seq_one_letter_code
_entity_poly.pdbx_strand_id
1 'polypeptide(L)'
;MKMDLLNYRNIKKCKHFVPIYKRPTKYFEINYEGITIVASYDEYDNRRKTAKISRESRKLKLNHIYHIIAVYLYFRKNGKDVRGIEVTLENKVHYFSERWIERKMPLLKKEIEYFKTPQEKTPGNHCKFCKIKVQCHRELLKKGDISIVPGISTSYLKLLKDININPIKAVEANKIEQVPPQFRKPLYNLKSLLENKPIIINKFDIPKKYIVYDVETYRDLDFLHGILIKNKYKAFLNLENIDDNLERFLKFIDSTKDIIVHYDVYDIKRLQMITKNISHLYKYLYKIEDRSYDLYEKIQKNIAIPVTSYSLKDISKYFGYKWRTDLNGYAIFIEYKNYLKGHKESLEKIIKYNEDDCRATAMIMEKLRELMK
;
A
#
# COMPACT_ATOMS: atom_id res chain seq x y z
N MET A 1 -1.59 12.54 23.55
CA MET A 1 -1.16 12.52 22.13
C MET A 1 -0.07 11.46 21.95
N LYS A 2 -0.08 10.72 20.84
CA LYS A 2 0.80 9.54 20.65
C LYS A 2 1.70 9.71 19.42
N MET A 3 3.01 9.67 19.62
CA MET A 3 4.02 9.78 18.56
C MET A 3 4.65 8.41 18.28
N ASP A 4 4.14 7.69 17.28
CA ASP A 4 4.71 6.42 16.84
C ASP A 4 5.87 6.63 15.86
N LEU A 5 7.09 6.36 16.34
CA LEU A 5 8.34 6.57 15.62
C LEU A 5 8.59 5.55 14.50
N LEU A 6 7.87 4.43 14.50
CA LEU A 6 7.94 3.43 13.43
C LEU A 6 7.16 3.96 12.20
N ASN A 7 6.06 4.66 12.45
CA ASN A 7 5.21 5.29 11.43
C ASN A 7 5.39 6.82 11.33
N TYR A 8 6.49 7.35 11.84
CA TYR A 8 6.73 8.78 11.99
C TYR A 8 6.46 9.62 10.72
N ARG A 9 6.85 9.11 9.55
CA ARG A 9 6.65 9.83 8.27
C ARG A 9 5.16 10.04 7.93
N ASN A 10 4.30 9.13 8.35
CA ASN A 10 2.85 9.25 8.16
C ASN A 10 2.25 10.15 9.24
N ILE A 11 2.69 9.98 10.49
CA ILE A 11 2.24 10.78 11.63
C ILE A 11 2.60 12.26 11.47
N LYS A 12 3.77 12.57 10.91
CA LYS A 12 4.17 13.94 10.58
C LYS A 12 3.24 14.59 9.54
N LYS A 13 2.60 13.80 8.68
CA LYS A 13 1.62 14.30 7.71
C LYS A 13 0.24 14.46 8.34
N CYS A 14 -0.14 13.52 9.21
CA CYS A 14 -1.41 13.53 9.91
C CYS A 14 -1.27 12.90 11.29
N LYS A 15 -1.46 13.69 12.35
CA LYS A 15 -1.32 13.26 13.75
C LYS A 15 -2.37 12.23 14.19
N HIS A 16 -3.45 12.09 13.43
CA HIS A 16 -4.49 11.08 13.63
C HIS A 16 -4.21 9.74 12.93
N PHE A 17 -3.04 9.60 12.27
CA PHE A 17 -2.70 8.39 11.54
C PHE A 17 -2.66 7.16 12.45
N VAL A 18 -3.50 6.17 12.14
CA VAL A 18 -3.50 4.84 12.77
C VAL A 18 -2.95 3.80 11.79
N PRO A 19 -1.78 3.17 12.03
CA PRO A 19 -1.17 2.23 11.08
C PRO A 19 -2.00 0.97 10.87
N ILE A 20 -2.14 0.52 9.61
CA ILE A 20 -2.76 -0.77 9.27
C ILE A 20 -1.91 -1.95 9.76
N TYR A 21 -0.61 -1.91 9.46
CA TYR A 21 0.34 -2.97 9.77
C TYR A 21 1.23 -2.60 10.96
N LYS A 22 1.39 -3.52 11.91
CA LYS A 22 2.39 -3.46 12.97
C LYS A 22 3.52 -4.42 12.64
N ARG A 23 4.76 -3.97 12.76
CA ARG A 23 5.94 -4.80 12.49
C ARG A 23 6.11 -5.82 13.61
N PRO A 24 6.61 -7.03 13.34
CA PRO A 24 6.93 -7.99 14.39
C PRO A 24 8.23 -7.59 15.12
N THR A 25 8.12 -6.79 16.18
CA THR A 25 9.25 -6.27 16.98
C THR A 25 8.77 -5.98 18.42
N LYS A 26 9.69 -5.76 19.37
CA LYS A 26 9.31 -5.50 20.77
C LYS A 26 8.95 -4.04 20.95
N TYR A 27 7.66 -3.74 20.96
CA TYR A 27 7.16 -2.39 21.17
C TYR A 27 7.23 -1.98 22.63
N PHE A 28 7.44 -0.68 22.85
CA PHE A 28 7.30 -0.05 24.15
C PHE A 28 6.71 1.34 24.01
N GLU A 29 6.20 1.87 25.12
CA GLU A 29 5.71 3.23 25.23
C GLU A 29 6.45 3.95 26.36
N ILE A 30 6.83 5.21 26.12
CA ILE A 30 7.39 6.08 27.14
C ILE A 30 6.67 7.42 27.14
N ASN A 31 6.36 7.93 28.33
CA ASN A 31 5.96 9.31 28.51
C ASN A 31 7.23 10.17 28.62
N TYR A 32 7.37 11.15 27.72
CA TYR A 32 8.49 12.07 27.66
C TYR A 32 7.99 13.43 27.16
N GLU A 33 8.34 14.50 27.88
CA GLU A 33 7.94 15.88 27.56
C GLU A 33 6.41 16.02 27.35
N GLY A 34 5.60 15.33 28.15
CA GLY A 34 4.13 15.43 28.11
C GLY A 34 3.43 14.69 26.97
N ILE A 35 4.15 13.87 26.19
CA ILE A 35 3.54 13.01 25.16
C ILE A 35 3.91 11.55 25.33
N THR A 36 3.10 10.65 24.78
CA THR A 36 3.43 9.22 24.72
C THR A 36 4.17 8.93 23.42
N ILE A 37 5.43 8.51 23.51
CA ILE A 37 6.23 8.06 22.39
C ILE A 37 6.11 6.54 22.28
N VAL A 38 5.81 6.06 21.07
CA VAL A 38 5.85 4.63 20.76
C VAL A 38 7.03 4.33 19.86
N ALA A 39 7.79 3.35 20.28
CA ALA A 39 8.96 2.86 19.57
C ALA A 39 9.09 1.36 19.77
N SER A 40 10.16 0.79 19.22
CA SER A 40 10.47 -0.63 19.38
C SER A 40 11.96 -0.87 19.49
N TYR A 41 12.33 -2.06 19.95
CA TYR A 41 13.69 -2.57 19.86
C TYR A 41 13.69 -4.03 19.46
N ASP A 42 14.81 -4.51 18.94
CA ASP A 42 14.95 -5.91 18.52
C ASP A 42 15.58 -6.72 19.67
N GLU A 43 16.67 -6.21 20.23
CA GLU A 43 17.48 -6.88 21.24
C GLU A 43 18.12 -5.88 22.22
N TYR A 44 18.48 -6.37 23.39
CA TYR A 44 19.35 -5.67 24.33
C TYR A 44 20.46 -6.62 24.78
N ASP A 45 21.71 -6.24 24.51
CA ASP A 45 22.90 -6.99 24.90
C ASP A 45 23.34 -6.54 26.31
N ASN A 46 23.11 -7.39 27.32
CA ASN A 46 23.47 -7.11 28.71
C ASN A 46 24.98 -6.95 28.91
N ARG A 47 25.83 -7.66 28.13
CA ARG A 47 27.29 -7.63 28.29
C ARG A 47 27.86 -6.34 27.71
N ARG A 48 27.42 -5.97 26.51
CA ARG A 48 27.87 -4.74 25.83
C ARG A 48 27.13 -3.48 26.31
N LYS A 49 26.01 -3.66 27.03
CA LYS A 49 25.11 -2.58 27.46
C LYS A 49 24.61 -1.79 26.27
N THR A 50 24.21 -2.50 25.22
CA THR A 50 23.82 -1.94 23.92
C THR A 50 22.44 -2.44 23.51
N ALA A 51 21.52 -1.54 23.19
CA ALA A 51 20.25 -1.92 22.56
C ALA A 51 20.39 -1.89 21.03
N LYS A 52 19.70 -2.81 20.35
CA LYS A 52 19.73 -2.96 18.90
C LYS A 52 18.37 -2.64 18.29
N ILE A 53 18.37 -1.88 17.20
CA ILE A 53 17.17 -1.59 16.39
C ILE A 53 17.44 -1.74 14.90
N SER A 54 16.42 -2.14 14.15
CA SER A 54 16.48 -2.30 12.70
C SER A 54 15.58 -1.30 11.98
N ARG A 55 16.09 -0.67 10.91
CA ARG A 55 15.32 0.27 10.06
C ARG A 55 15.51 -0.02 8.58
N GLU A 56 14.38 -0.15 7.88
CA GLU A 56 14.31 -0.27 6.42
C GLU A 56 14.64 1.06 5.74
N SER A 57 15.94 1.33 5.59
CA SER A 57 16.48 2.51 4.93
C SER A 57 17.96 2.31 4.59
N ARG A 58 18.37 2.76 3.41
CA ARG A 58 19.80 2.78 2.99
C ARG A 58 20.65 3.79 3.75
N LYS A 59 20.04 4.87 4.26
CA LYS A 59 20.73 5.97 4.97
C LYS A 59 20.07 6.26 6.31
N LEU A 60 20.86 6.79 7.26
CA LEU A 60 20.33 7.32 8.51
C LEU A 60 19.48 8.56 8.21
N LYS A 61 18.32 8.68 8.86
CA LYS A 61 17.38 9.78 8.70
C LYS A 61 17.05 10.37 10.06
N LEU A 62 16.58 11.62 10.08
CA LEU A 62 16.25 12.33 11.31
C LEU A 62 15.27 11.55 12.21
N ASN A 63 14.27 10.90 11.63
CA ASN A 63 13.31 10.08 12.39
C ASN A 63 13.93 8.81 13.00
N HIS A 64 15.09 8.34 12.50
CA HIS A 64 15.84 7.27 13.15
C HIS A 64 16.57 7.78 14.39
N ILE A 65 17.04 9.04 14.37
CA ILE A 65 17.65 9.68 15.53
C ILE A 65 16.63 9.78 16.68
N TYR A 66 15.39 10.16 16.38
CA TYR A 66 14.31 10.16 17.37
C TYR A 66 14.07 8.76 17.97
N HIS A 67 14.11 7.72 17.12
CA HIS A 67 13.95 6.33 17.56
C HIS A 67 15.12 5.89 18.45
N ILE A 68 16.36 6.20 18.08
CA ILE A 68 17.56 5.95 18.90
C ILE A 68 17.40 6.59 20.29
N ILE A 69 17.03 7.86 20.35
CA ILE A 69 16.86 8.58 21.62
C ILE A 69 15.74 7.95 22.46
N ALA A 70 14.61 7.59 21.84
CA ALA A 70 13.49 6.96 22.55
C ALA A 70 13.88 5.60 23.16
N VAL A 71 14.67 4.79 22.46
CA VAL A 71 15.16 3.50 22.98
C VAL A 71 16.11 3.72 24.16
N TYR A 72 17.06 4.65 24.03
CA TYR A 72 17.95 5.03 25.12
C TYR A 72 17.16 5.47 26.36
N LEU A 73 16.21 6.38 26.21
CA LEU A 73 15.34 6.87 27.29
C LEU A 73 14.55 5.74 27.94
N TYR A 74 13.98 4.83 27.15
CA TYR A 74 13.22 3.70 27.66
C TYR A 74 14.06 2.80 28.57
N PHE A 75 15.23 2.37 28.12
CA PHE A 75 16.08 1.49 28.92
C PHE A 75 16.59 2.17 30.19
N ARG A 76 17.01 3.44 30.11
CA ARG A 76 17.43 4.23 31.28
C ARG A 76 16.30 4.38 32.30
N LYS A 77 15.08 4.67 31.84
CA LYS A 77 13.89 4.78 32.71
C LYS A 77 13.54 3.45 33.39
N ASN A 78 13.88 2.32 32.78
CA ASN A 78 13.72 0.98 33.35
C ASN A 78 14.98 0.50 34.12
N GLY A 79 15.87 1.41 34.53
CA GLY A 79 17.04 1.09 35.36
C GLY A 79 18.14 0.30 34.65
N LYS A 80 18.14 0.24 33.31
CA LYS A 80 19.19 -0.43 32.54
C LYS A 80 20.30 0.55 32.18
N ASP A 81 21.54 0.11 32.33
CA ASP A 81 22.72 0.86 31.89
C ASP A 81 22.91 0.72 30.37
N VAL A 82 22.95 1.82 29.62
CA VAL A 82 23.01 1.78 28.15
C VAL A 82 24.14 2.66 27.65
N ARG A 83 25.22 2.04 27.17
CA ARG A 83 26.41 2.72 26.64
C ARG A 83 26.24 3.17 25.19
N GLY A 84 25.25 2.62 24.48
CA GLY A 84 24.94 3.03 23.13
C GLY A 84 23.82 2.23 22.47
N ILE A 85 23.51 2.61 21.24
CA ILE A 85 22.47 1.98 20.42
C ILE A 85 23.10 1.56 19.09
N GLU A 86 22.88 0.30 18.73
CA GLU A 86 23.24 -0.23 17.43
C GLU A 86 22.01 -0.16 16.48
N VAL A 87 22.22 0.39 15.29
CA VAL A 87 21.18 0.55 14.27
C VAL A 87 21.58 -0.22 13.02
N THR A 88 20.82 -1.28 12.74
CA THR A 88 20.93 -2.05 11.51
C THR A 88 20.10 -1.38 10.42
N LEU A 89 20.78 -0.92 9.38
CA LEU A 89 20.21 -0.44 8.12
C LEU A 89 20.36 -1.52 7.04
N GLU A 90 19.81 -1.31 5.84
CA GLU A 90 19.78 -2.35 4.78
C GLU A 90 21.15 -2.98 4.49
N ASN A 91 22.22 -2.19 4.47
CA ASN A 91 23.55 -2.64 4.03
C ASN A 91 24.65 -2.38 5.07
N LYS A 92 24.29 -1.90 6.28
CA LYS A 92 25.29 -1.43 7.25
C LYS A 92 24.73 -1.38 8.66
N VAL A 93 25.61 -1.63 9.62
CA VAL A 93 25.35 -1.48 11.04
C VAL A 93 26.07 -0.22 11.54
N HIS A 94 25.37 0.59 12.32
CA HIS A 94 25.91 1.81 12.91
C HIS A 94 25.82 1.76 14.43
N TYR A 95 26.87 2.16 15.12
CA TYR A 95 26.87 2.32 16.57
C TYR A 95 26.81 3.80 16.96
N PHE A 96 25.94 4.15 17.91
CA PHE A 96 25.80 5.49 18.46
C PHE A 96 26.03 5.45 19.97
N SER A 97 27.07 6.12 20.45
CA SER A 97 27.41 6.16 21.88
C SER A 97 26.42 7.00 22.68
N GLU A 98 26.32 6.73 23.98
CA GLU A 98 25.53 7.52 24.94
C GLU A 98 25.79 9.03 24.81
N ARG A 99 27.06 9.45 24.82
CA ARG A 99 27.44 10.86 24.63
C ARG A 99 26.91 11.46 23.33
N TRP A 100 26.88 10.68 22.24
CA TRP A 100 26.30 11.15 20.98
C TRP A 100 24.78 11.33 21.11
N ILE A 101 24.10 10.38 21.75
CA ILE A 101 22.64 10.39 21.93
C ILE A 101 22.22 11.59 22.79
N GLU A 102 22.90 11.81 23.91
CA GLU A 102 22.67 12.96 24.81
C GLU A 102 22.79 14.29 24.05
N ARG A 103 23.84 14.46 23.23
CA ARG A 103 24.02 15.65 22.38
C ARG A 103 22.90 15.84 21.35
N LYS A 104 22.15 14.78 21.01
CA LYS A 104 21.04 14.84 20.04
C LYS A 104 19.67 14.93 20.68
N MET A 105 19.56 14.79 22.01
CA MET A 105 18.28 14.94 22.73
C MET A 105 17.51 16.23 22.42
N PRO A 106 18.16 17.40 22.24
CA PRO A 106 17.44 18.63 21.88
C PRO A 106 16.64 18.52 20.57
N LEU A 107 17.08 17.68 19.62
CA LEU A 107 16.35 17.47 18.36
C LEU A 107 15.00 16.81 18.61
N LEU A 108 14.94 15.79 19.48
CA LEU A 108 13.69 15.14 19.84
C LEU A 108 12.78 16.10 20.60
N LYS A 109 13.32 16.88 21.55
CA LYS A 109 12.54 17.89 22.28
C LYS A 109 11.88 18.89 21.34
N LYS A 110 12.66 19.48 20.42
CA LYS A 110 12.13 20.42 19.41
C LYS A 110 11.03 19.80 18.56
N GLU A 111 11.18 18.54 18.14
CA GLU A 111 10.15 17.86 17.37
C GLU A 111 8.89 17.59 18.19
N ILE A 112 9.01 17.26 19.48
CA ILE A 112 7.86 17.06 20.37
C ILE A 112 7.05 18.35 20.52
N GLU A 113 7.72 19.50 20.68
CA GLU A 113 7.03 20.79 20.75
C GLU A 113 6.25 21.08 19.47
N TYR A 114 6.86 20.86 18.29
CA TYR A 114 6.15 20.94 17.02
C TYR A 114 4.99 19.92 16.93
N PHE A 115 5.19 18.72 17.48
CA PHE A 115 4.18 17.67 17.47
C PHE A 115 2.98 18.03 18.35
N LYS A 116 3.14 18.81 19.42
CA LYS A 116 2.05 19.26 20.31
C LYS A 116 1.07 20.24 19.67
N THR A 117 1.48 20.99 18.65
CA THR A 117 0.60 21.92 17.96
C THR A 117 -0.60 21.18 17.32
N PRO A 118 -1.85 21.57 17.53
CA PRO A 118 -2.99 20.95 16.86
C PRO A 118 -2.82 20.95 15.33
N GLN A 119 -3.28 19.90 14.66
CA GLN A 119 -3.26 19.81 13.20
C GLN A 119 -4.58 19.19 12.73
N GLU A 120 -5.21 19.81 11.73
CA GLU A 120 -6.40 19.24 11.09
C GLU A 120 -6.08 17.97 10.30
N LYS A 121 -7.10 17.13 10.13
CA LYS A 121 -7.01 15.94 9.27
C LYS A 121 -6.88 16.40 7.82
N THR A 122 -5.78 16.03 7.17
CA THR A 122 -5.56 16.32 5.75
C THR A 122 -5.50 15.01 4.97
N PRO A 123 -6.22 14.89 3.85
CA PRO A 123 -6.12 13.70 3.02
C PRO A 123 -4.79 13.67 2.26
N GLY A 124 -4.32 12.47 1.92
CA GLY A 124 -3.15 12.32 1.06
C GLY A 124 -2.57 10.91 1.05
N ASN A 125 -1.36 10.77 0.49
CA ASN A 125 -0.73 9.47 0.25
C ASN A 125 -0.46 8.63 1.51
N HIS A 126 -0.52 9.22 2.70
CA HIS A 126 -0.39 8.48 3.96
C HIS A 126 -1.68 7.72 4.32
N CYS A 127 -2.86 8.18 3.87
CA CYS A 127 -4.14 7.58 4.19
C CYS A 127 -4.26 6.12 3.72
N LYS A 128 -3.56 5.73 2.64
CA LYS A 128 -3.54 4.34 2.15
C LYS A 128 -2.99 3.33 3.16
N PHE A 129 -2.23 3.80 4.15
CA PHE A 129 -1.69 2.98 5.24
C PHE A 129 -2.44 3.17 6.56
N CYS A 130 -3.58 3.86 6.54
CA CYS A 130 -4.30 4.27 7.73
C CYS A 130 -5.59 3.46 7.95
N LYS A 131 -5.77 2.88 9.14
CA LYS A 131 -6.97 2.07 9.50
C LYS A 131 -8.26 2.90 9.46
N ILE A 132 -8.20 4.17 9.85
CA ILE A 132 -9.37 5.05 9.95
C ILE A 132 -9.66 5.83 8.66
N LYS A 133 -8.99 5.49 7.53
CA LYS A 133 -9.14 6.18 6.23
C LYS A 133 -10.60 6.39 5.83
N VAL A 134 -11.39 5.32 5.84
CA VAL A 134 -12.77 5.34 5.33
C VAL A 134 -13.64 6.30 6.14
N GLN A 135 -13.59 6.20 7.48
CA GLN A 135 -14.32 7.10 8.37
C GLN A 135 -13.85 8.55 8.19
N CYS A 136 -12.53 8.77 8.19
CA CYS A 136 -11.94 10.10 8.03
C CYS A 136 -12.38 10.77 6.72
N HIS A 137 -12.32 10.04 5.59
CA HIS A 137 -12.70 10.60 4.30
C HIS A 137 -14.20 10.88 4.21
N ARG A 138 -15.06 10.08 4.86
CA ARG A 138 -16.50 10.38 4.98
C ARG A 138 -16.74 11.66 5.77
N GLU A 139 -16.01 11.88 6.86
CA GLU A 139 -16.09 13.12 7.65
C GLU A 139 -15.64 14.33 6.82
N LEU A 140 -14.55 14.21 6.07
CA LEU A 140 -14.05 15.27 5.18
C LEU A 140 -15.08 15.60 4.08
N LEU A 141 -15.63 14.59 3.41
CA LEU A 141 -16.64 14.79 2.38
C LEU A 141 -17.90 15.48 2.93
N LYS A 142 -18.37 15.10 4.13
CA LYS A 142 -19.50 15.76 4.80
C LYS A 142 -19.24 17.24 5.12
N LYS A 143 -17.98 17.62 5.31
CA LYS A 143 -17.55 19.03 5.49
C LYS A 143 -17.35 19.77 4.15
N GLY A 144 -17.66 19.13 3.02
CA GLY A 144 -17.48 19.70 1.68
C GLY A 144 -16.07 19.54 1.11
N ASP A 145 -15.17 18.80 1.76
CA ASP A 145 -13.83 18.55 1.21
C ASP A 145 -13.89 17.42 0.17
N ILE A 146 -13.90 17.83 -1.10
CA ILE A 146 -13.92 16.94 -2.27
C ILE A 146 -12.52 16.50 -2.74
N SER A 147 -11.45 16.88 -2.03
CA SER A 147 -10.08 16.46 -2.39
C SER A 147 -9.82 14.96 -2.18
N ILE A 148 -10.72 14.27 -1.47
CA ILE A 148 -10.74 12.81 -1.29
C ILE A 148 -11.28 12.05 -2.50
N VAL A 149 -11.88 12.75 -3.48
CA VAL A 149 -12.51 12.13 -4.65
C VAL A 149 -11.45 11.71 -5.66
N PRO A 150 -11.44 10.46 -6.14
CA PRO A 150 -10.49 10.01 -7.15
C PRO A 150 -10.56 10.87 -8.42
N GLY A 151 -9.41 11.42 -8.82
CA GLY A 151 -9.29 12.29 -10.00
C GLY A 151 -9.52 13.78 -9.73
N ILE A 152 -9.96 14.19 -8.53
CA ILE A 152 -10.04 15.61 -8.14
C ILE A 152 -8.71 16.02 -7.49
N SER A 153 -7.78 16.50 -8.31
CA SER A 153 -6.54 17.13 -7.85
C SER A 153 -6.67 18.65 -7.76
N THR A 154 -5.69 19.31 -7.13
CA THR A 154 -5.59 20.78 -7.14
C THR A 154 -5.50 21.34 -8.57
N SER A 155 -4.79 20.66 -9.47
CA SER A 155 -4.72 21.04 -10.88
C SER A 155 -6.06 20.90 -11.59
N TYR A 156 -6.80 19.82 -11.34
CA TYR A 156 -8.14 19.61 -11.88
C TYR A 156 -9.11 20.71 -11.42
N LEU A 157 -9.11 21.05 -10.13
CA LEU A 157 -9.94 22.13 -9.59
C LEU A 157 -9.61 23.49 -10.21
N LYS A 158 -8.33 23.77 -10.47
CA LYS A 158 -7.91 24.99 -11.17
C LYS A 158 -8.48 25.01 -12.60
N LEU A 159 -8.37 23.92 -13.34
CA LEU A 159 -8.90 23.80 -14.71
C LEU A 159 -10.42 24.01 -14.76
N LEU A 160 -11.18 23.42 -13.81
CA LEU A 160 -12.61 23.65 -13.71
C LEU A 160 -12.96 25.12 -13.42
N LYS A 161 -12.17 25.79 -12.57
CA LYS A 161 -12.35 27.21 -12.26
C LYS A 161 -12.14 28.07 -13.50
N ASP A 162 -11.14 27.77 -14.31
CA ASP A 162 -10.82 28.53 -15.54
C ASP A 162 -11.96 28.48 -16.57
N ILE A 163 -12.76 27.40 -16.56
CA ILE A 163 -13.98 27.26 -17.39
C ILE A 163 -15.29 27.55 -16.62
N ASN A 164 -15.18 28.16 -15.44
CA ASN A 164 -16.31 28.56 -14.58
C ASN A 164 -17.27 27.43 -14.17
N ILE A 165 -16.74 26.22 -13.95
CA ILE A 165 -17.50 25.04 -13.50
C ILE A 165 -17.24 24.80 -12.02
N ASN A 166 -18.31 24.78 -11.23
CA ASN A 166 -18.26 24.30 -9.85
C ASN A 166 -18.60 22.79 -9.83
N PRO A 167 -17.70 21.91 -9.34
CA PRO A 167 -17.89 20.46 -9.40
C PRO A 167 -19.11 19.97 -8.60
N ILE A 168 -19.36 20.55 -7.42
CA ILE A 168 -20.49 20.16 -6.56
C ILE A 168 -21.80 20.54 -7.26
N LYS A 169 -21.92 21.80 -7.71
CA LYS A 169 -23.12 22.26 -8.43
C LYS A 169 -23.37 21.46 -9.72
N ALA A 170 -22.30 21.11 -10.45
CA ALA A 170 -22.43 20.31 -11.67
C ALA A 170 -23.02 18.91 -11.38
N VAL A 171 -22.63 18.31 -10.25
CA VAL A 171 -23.15 17.00 -9.81
C VAL A 171 -24.59 17.14 -9.31
N GLU A 172 -24.86 18.07 -8.39
CA GLU A 172 -26.19 18.27 -7.79
C GLU A 172 -27.25 18.64 -8.84
N ALA A 173 -26.89 19.45 -9.84
CA ALA A 173 -27.80 19.84 -10.91
C ALA A 173 -27.89 18.79 -12.04
N ASN A 174 -27.24 17.63 -11.92
CA ASN A 174 -27.16 16.60 -12.97
C ASN A 174 -26.63 17.12 -14.33
N LYS A 175 -25.68 18.07 -14.30
CA LYS A 175 -25.11 18.72 -15.50
C LYS A 175 -23.76 18.14 -15.92
N ILE A 176 -23.39 16.95 -15.44
CA ILE A 176 -22.09 16.31 -15.78
C ILE A 176 -21.91 16.19 -17.29
N GLU A 177 -22.97 15.89 -18.04
CA GLU A 177 -22.92 15.77 -19.51
C GLU A 177 -22.69 17.10 -20.25
N GLN A 178 -22.89 18.25 -19.58
CA GLN A 178 -22.61 19.57 -20.14
C GLN A 178 -21.14 19.98 -19.95
N VAL A 179 -20.41 19.26 -19.10
CA VAL A 179 -18.98 19.47 -18.86
C VAL A 179 -18.18 18.79 -19.99
N PRO A 180 -17.02 19.33 -20.44
CA PRO A 180 -16.22 18.67 -21.46
C PRO A 180 -15.82 17.23 -21.05
N PRO A 181 -15.86 16.25 -21.97
CA PRO A 181 -15.70 14.82 -21.66
C PRO A 181 -14.48 14.48 -20.79
N GLN A 182 -13.34 15.13 -21.03
CA GLN A 182 -12.10 14.93 -20.30
C GLN A 182 -12.19 15.26 -18.80
N PHE A 183 -13.19 16.06 -18.38
CA PHE A 183 -13.40 16.42 -16.98
C PHE A 183 -14.55 15.67 -16.31
N ARG A 184 -15.33 14.87 -17.04
CA ARG A 184 -16.54 14.20 -16.51
C ARG A 184 -16.21 13.10 -15.51
N LYS A 185 -15.14 12.34 -15.73
CA LYS A 185 -14.84 11.15 -14.91
C LYS A 185 -14.70 11.46 -13.41
N PRO A 186 -13.94 12.49 -12.97
CA PRO A 186 -13.90 12.87 -11.56
C PRO A 186 -15.26 13.36 -11.00
N LEU A 187 -16.11 13.98 -11.82
CA LEU A 187 -17.47 14.38 -11.41
C LEU A 187 -18.38 13.16 -11.20
N TYR A 188 -18.27 12.15 -12.07
CA TYR A 188 -18.94 10.87 -11.86
C TYR A 188 -18.47 10.19 -10.57
N ASN A 189 -17.17 10.25 -10.26
CA ASN A 189 -16.64 9.72 -9.01
C ASN A 189 -17.19 10.49 -7.78
N LEU A 190 -17.31 11.81 -7.87
CA LEU A 190 -17.95 12.64 -6.83
C LEU A 190 -19.42 12.25 -6.67
N LYS A 191 -20.19 12.16 -7.76
CA LYS A 191 -21.59 11.75 -7.74
C LYS A 191 -21.77 10.38 -7.09
N SER A 192 -20.98 9.41 -7.51
CA SER A 192 -20.99 8.05 -6.95
C SER A 192 -20.73 8.07 -5.44
N LEU A 193 -19.73 8.83 -4.98
CA LEU A 193 -19.42 8.97 -3.56
C LEU A 193 -20.55 9.63 -2.75
N LEU A 194 -21.20 10.66 -3.29
CA LEU A 194 -22.31 11.36 -2.64
C LEU A 194 -23.56 10.48 -2.54
N GLU A 195 -23.88 9.74 -3.60
CA GLU A 195 -25.03 8.82 -3.65
C GLU A 195 -24.74 7.46 -3.00
N ASN A 196 -23.47 7.18 -2.69
CA ASN A 196 -22.98 5.89 -2.21
C ASN A 196 -23.40 4.70 -3.11
N LYS A 197 -23.43 4.92 -4.43
CA LYS A 197 -23.89 3.95 -5.43
C LYS A 197 -22.94 3.90 -6.63
N PRO A 198 -22.69 2.73 -7.25
CA PRO A 198 -21.91 2.65 -8.48
C PRO A 198 -22.68 3.28 -9.64
N ILE A 199 -21.97 3.98 -10.52
CA ILE A 199 -22.53 4.60 -11.72
C ILE A 199 -21.79 4.04 -12.93
N ILE A 200 -22.55 3.43 -13.84
CA ILE A 200 -22.04 2.95 -15.12
C ILE A 200 -22.02 4.15 -16.06
N ILE A 201 -20.82 4.55 -16.48
CA ILE A 201 -20.61 5.62 -17.45
C ILE A 201 -20.74 5.03 -18.86
N ASN A 202 -20.06 3.91 -19.11
CA ASN A 202 -20.16 3.14 -20.35
C ASN A 202 -20.20 1.64 -20.03
N LYS A 203 -20.86 0.85 -20.87
CA LYS A 203 -20.79 -0.61 -20.79
C LYS A 203 -19.48 -1.11 -21.45
N PHE A 204 -18.96 -2.24 -20.98
CA PHE A 204 -17.83 -2.93 -21.59
C PHE A 204 -17.99 -4.44 -21.44
N ASP A 205 -17.34 -5.20 -22.32
CA ASP A 205 -17.43 -6.66 -22.31
C ASP A 205 -16.65 -7.27 -21.15
N ILE A 206 -17.32 -8.12 -20.39
CA ILE A 206 -16.71 -8.92 -19.33
C ILE A 206 -16.52 -10.35 -19.84
N PRO A 207 -15.27 -10.84 -19.99
CA PRO A 207 -14.98 -12.20 -20.43
C PRO A 207 -15.78 -13.26 -19.67
N LYS A 208 -16.34 -14.25 -20.39
CA LYS A 208 -17.05 -15.38 -19.78
C LYS A 208 -16.10 -16.39 -19.15
N LYS A 209 -15.00 -16.68 -19.82
CA LYS A 209 -13.93 -17.57 -19.36
C LYS A 209 -12.66 -16.74 -19.17
N TYR A 210 -12.07 -16.83 -18.00
CA TYR A 210 -10.85 -16.13 -17.65
C TYR A 210 -10.11 -16.86 -16.54
N ILE A 211 -8.81 -16.58 -16.44
CA ILE A 211 -8.00 -16.78 -15.25
C ILE A 211 -7.67 -15.44 -14.64
N VAL A 212 -7.38 -15.42 -13.34
CA VAL A 212 -6.83 -14.22 -12.69
C VAL A 212 -5.35 -14.42 -12.44
N TYR A 213 -4.56 -13.36 -12.68
CA TYR A 213 -3.13 -13.31 -12.46
C TYR A 213 -2.76 -12.11 -11.58
N ASP A 214 -1.83 -12.34 -10.64
CA ASP A 214 -1.21 -11.33 -9.78
C ASP A 214 0.25 -11.72 -9.51
N VAL A 215 1.15 -10.75 -9.34
CA VAL A 215 2.59 -10.98 -9.11
C VAL A 215 3.13 -10.22 -7.90
N GLU A 216 4.00 -10.88 -7.14
CA GLU A 216 4.77 -10.24 -6.08
C GLU A 216 6.24 -10.08 -6.46
N THR A 217 6.71 -8.85 -6.33
CA THR A 217 8.06 -8.44 -6.72
C THR A 217 8.87 -7.98 -5.52
N TYR A 218 10.14 -8.37 -5.48
CA TYR A 218 11.15 -7.80 -4.59
C TYR A 218 12.39 -7.37 -5.39
N ARG A 219 12.62 -6.05 -5.46
CA ARG A 219 13.64 -5.44 -6.33
C ARG A 219 13.36 -5.81 -7.79
N ASP A 220 14.27 -6.52 -8.43
CA ASP A 220 14.13 -6.94 -9.83
C ASP A 220 13.61 -8.38 -9.95
N LEU A 221 13.42 -9.09 -8.83
CA LEU A 221 12.93 -10.47 -8.80
C LEU A 221 11.41 -10.52 -8.62
N ASP A 222 10.72 -11.16 -9.56
CA ASP A 222 9.33 -11.59 -9.41
C ASP A 222 9.34 -12.97 -8.75
N PHE A 223 9.15 -13.01 -7.43
CA PHE A 223 9.38 -14.21 -6.63
C PHE A 223 8.13 -15.09 -6.48
N LEU A 224 6.95 -14.56 -6.75
CA LEU A 224 5.68 -15.28 -6.70
C LEU A 224 4.75 -14.81 -7.82
N HIS A 225 4.29 -15.75 -8.64
CA HIS A 225 3.20 -15.57 -9.60
C HIS A 225 1.98 -16.36 -9.12
N GLY A 226 0.89 -15.65 -8.83
CA GLY A 226 -0.38 -16.22 -8.40
C GLY A 226 -1.34 -16.39 -9.56
N ILE A 227 -1.95 -17.57 -9.67
CA ILE A 227 -3.03 -17.82 -10.64
C ILE A 227 -4.27 -18.35 -9.93
N LEU A 228 -5.44 -17.77 -10.23
CA LEU A 228 -6.72 -18.33 -9.85
C LEU A 228 -7.46 -18.81 -11.11
N ILE A 229 -7.71 -20.11 -11.17
CA ILE A 229 -8.44 -20.77 -12.26
C ILE A 229 -9.56 -21.63 -11.68
N LYS A 230 -10.80 -21.41 -12.10
CA LYS A 230 -11.99 -22.16 -11.61
C LYS A 230 -12.02 -22.28 -10.07
N ASN A 231 -11.82 -21.15 -9.38
CA ASN A 231 -11.73 -21.04 -7.91
C ASN A 231 -10.56 -21.77 -7.21
N LYS A 232 -9.67 -22.41 -7.98
CA LYS A 232 -8.44 -23.03 -7.46
C LYS A 232 -7.27 -22.08 -7.64
N TYR A 233 -6.66 -21.70 -6.51
CA TYR A 233 -5.47 -20.86 -6.50
C TYR A 233 -4.21 -21.74 -6.64
N LYS A 234 -3.25 -21.25 -7.42
CA LYS A 234 -1.94 -21.89 -7.62
C LYS A 234 -0.85 -20.84 -7.56
N ALA A 235 0.11 -21.05 -6.65
CA ALA A 235 1.32 -20.26 -6.54
C ALA A 235 2.45 -20.89 -7.37
N PHE A 236 3.14 -20.06 -8.14
CA PHE A 236 4.42 -20.39 -8.79
C PHE A 236 5.51 -19.56 -8.14
N LEU A 237 6.45 -20.23 -7.48
CA LEU A 237 7.51 -19.60 -6.69
C LEU A 237 8.82 -19.61 -7.46
N ASN A 238 9.44 -18.44 -7.61
CA ASN A 238 10.76 -18.26 -8.22
C ASN A 238 11.78 -17.94 -7.12
N LEU A 239 11.95 -18.87 -6.18
CA LEU A 239 12.87 -18.72 -5.04
C LEU A 239 14.22 -19.40 -5.29
N GLU A 240 14.22 -20.44 -6.11
CA GLU A 240 15.36 -21.23 -6.59
C GLU A 240 15.09 -21.57 -8.06
N ASN A 241 16.11 -21.92 -8.86
CA ASN A 241 15.98 -22.27 -10.28
C ASN A 241 15.03 -21.32 -11.05
N ILE A 242 15.30 -20.01 -10.94
CA ILE A 242 14.38 -18.93 -11.32
C ILE A 242 13.91 -19.08 -12.77
N ASP A 243 14.82 -19.33 -13.70
CA ASP A 243 14.50 -19.42 -15.13
C ASP A 243 13.61 -20.63 -15.44
N ASP A 244 13.88 -21.80 -14.84
CA ASP A 244 13.07 -23.01 -15.02
C ASP A 244 11.66 -22.83 -14.44
N ASN A 245 11.57 -22.23 -13.26
CA ASN A 245 10.28 -21.97 -12.61
C ASN A 245 9.46 -20.93 -13.37
N LEU A 246 10.12 -19.90 -13.90
CA LEU A 246 9.49 -18.92 -14.79
C LEU A 246 9.01 -19.59 -16.08
N GLU A 247 9.82 -20.42 -16.74
CA GLU A 247 9.38 -21.12 -17.94
C GLU A 247 8.18 -22.03 -17.66
N ARG A 248 8.22 -22.76 -16.53
CA ARG A 248 7.10 -23.62 -16.10
C ARG A 248 5.81 -22.82 -15.90
N PHE A 249 5.91 -21.64 -15.29
CA PHE A 249 4.80 -20.71 -15.14
C PHE A 249 4.28 -20.25 -16.51
N LEU A 250 5.17 -19.79 -17.41
CA LEU A 250 4.80 -19.30 -18.74
C LEU A 250 4.17 -20.39 -19.61
N LYS A 251 4.67 -21.64 -19.54
CA LYS A 251 4.06 -22.81 -20.19
C LYS A 251 2.65 -23.07 -19.65
N PHE A 252 2.47 -22.98 -18.33
CA PHE A 252 1.16 -23.18 -17.70
C PHE A 252 0.16 -22.09 -18.12
N ILE A 253 0.55 -20.81 -18.06
CA ILE A 253 -0.37 -19.72 -18.41
C ILE A 253 -0.71 -19.73 -19.91
N ASP A 254 0.22 -20.12 -20.79
CA ASP A 254 -0.07 -20.31 -22.23
C ASP A 254 -1.01 -21.49 -22.48
N SER A 255 -0.90 -22.60 -21.72
CA SER A 255 -1.74 -23.78 -21.93
C SER A 255 -3.22 -23.56 -21.56
N THR A 256 -3.52 -22.57 -20.71
CA THR A 256 -4.91 -22.25 -20.34
C THR A 256 -5.75 -21.75 -21.51
N LYS A 257 -5.14 -21.02 -22.46
CA LYS A 257 -5.79 -20.33 -23.59
C LYS A 257 -6.92 -19.34 -23.23
N ASP A 258 -7.23 -19.16 -21.94
CA ASP A 258 -8.25 -18.26 -21.44
C ASP A 258 -7.76 -16.79 -21.38
N ILE A 259 -8.69 -15.84 -21.27
CA ILE A 259 -8.36 -14.43 -21.02
C ILE A 259 -7.67 -14.30 -19.66
N ILE A 260 -6.61 -13.49 -19.60
CA ILE A 260 -5.81 -13.24 -18.41
C ILE A 260 -6.25 -11.92 -17.79
N VAL A 261 -7.09 -12.01 -16.78
CA VAL A 261 -7.52 -10.85 -16.00
C VAL A 261 -6.46 -10.53 -14.96
N HIS A 262 -6.00 -9.29 -14.96
CA HIS A 262 -5.11 -8.75 -13.93
C HIS A 262 -5.69 -7.43 -13.44
N TYR A 263 -5.29 -7.02 -12.23
CA TYR A 263 -5.84 -5.78 -11.69
C TYR A 263 -5.12 -4.56 -12.26
N ASP A 264 -3.81 -4.60 -12.49
CA ASP A 264 -3.04 -3.44 -12.94
C ASP A 264 -2.06 -3.84 -14.05
N VAL A 265 -1.93 -3.01 -15.10
CA VAL A 265 -0.93 -3.16 -16.17
C VAL A 265 0.48 -3.50 -15.69
N TYR A 266 0.82 -3.13 -14.44
CA TYR A 266 2.06 -3.53 -13.80
C TYR A 266 2.34 -5.05 -13.91
N ASP A 267 1.33 -5.90 -13.74
CA ASP A 267 1.48 -7.37 -13.71
C ASP A 267 2.04 -7.91 -15.04
N ILE A 268 1.54 -7.38 -16.16
CA ILE A 268 2.02 -7.72 -17.51
C ILE A 268 3.36 -7.05 -17.81
N LYS A 269 3.55 -5.80 -17.39
CA LYS A 269 4.84 -5.10 -17.54
C LYS A 269 5.98 -5.84 -16.84
N ARG A 270 5.72 -6.46 -15.71
CA ARG A 270 6.70 -7.30 -15.02
C ARG A 270 7.12 -8.51 -15.85
N LEU A 271 6.16 -9.22 -16.46
CA LEU A 271 6.47 -10.30 -17.40
C LEU A 271 7.28 -9.81 -18.61
N GLN A 272 6.95 -8.65 -19.17
CA GLN A 272 7.76 -8.03 -20.24
C GLN A 272 9.20 -7.77 -19.79
N MET A 273 9.38 -7.22 -18.59
CA MET A 273 10.71 -6.88 -18.06
C MET A 273 11.58 -8.12 -17.82
N ILE A 274 11.05 -9.16 -17.19
CA ILE A 274 11.83 -10.37 -16.86
C ILE A 274 12.12 -11.22 -18.10
N THR A 275 11.21 -11.26 -19.08
CA THR A 275 11.40 -12.05 -20.31
C THR A 275 12.27 -11.34 -21.35
N LYS A 276 12.43 -10.01 -21.27
CA LYS A 276 13.25 -9.22 -22.20
C LYS A 276 14.68 -9.74 -22.33
N ASN A 277 15.25 -10.25 -21.24
CA ASN A 277 16.62 -10.74 -21.20
C ASN A 277 16.73 -12.28 -21.38
N ILE A 278 15.62 -12.98 -21.63
CA ILE A 278 15.56 -14.44 -21.76
C ILE A 278 14.89 -14.82 -23.08
N SER A 279 15.70 -14.85 -24.16
CA SER A 279 15.23 -14.94 -25.55
C SER A 279 14.27 -16.10 -25.83
N HIS A 280 14.51 -17.29 -25.26
CA HIS A 280 13.67 -18.47 -25.49
C HIS A 280 12.28 -18.39 -24.82
N LEU A 281 12.09 -17.49 -23.85
CA LEU A 281 10.82 -17.25 -23.16
C LEU A 281 9.95 -16.20 -23.85
N TYR A 282 10.54 -15.36 -24.71
CA TYR A 282 9.85 -14.30 -25.41
C TYR A 282 8.66 -14.81 -26.25
N LYS A 283 8.73 -16.05 -26.75
CA LYS A 283 7.64 -16.71 -27.50
C LYS A 283 6.32 -16.82 -26.73
N TYR A 284 6.34 -16.78 -25.39
CA TYR A 284 5.13 -16.82 -24.57
C TYR A 284 4.50 -15.43 -24.39
N LEU A 285 5.32 -14.37 -24.43
CA LEU A 285 4.91 -13.02 -24.06
C LEU A 285 3.81 -12.48 -24.98
N TYR A 286 4.00 -12.54 -26.30
CA TYR A 286 3.00 -12.05 -27.27
C TYR A 286 1.62 -12.68 -27.06
N LYS A 287 1.58 -14.00 -26.77
CA LYS A 287 0.33 -14.73 -26.52
C LYS A 287 -0.33 -14.39 -25.17
N ILE A 288 0.46 -13.94 -24.20
CA ILE A 288 -0.03 -13.49 -22.90
C ILE A 288 -0.58 -12.06 -23.04
N GLU A 289 0.12 -11.20 -23.76
CA GLU A 289 -0.30 -9.82 -24.04
C GLU A 289 -1.61 -9.77 -24.82
N ASP A 290 -1.75 -10.59 -25.87
CA ASP A 290 -2.98 -10.66 -26.67
C ASP A 290 -4.22 -11.08 -25.85
N ARG A 291 -4.01 -11.87 -24.78
CA ARG A 291 -5.07 -12.32 -23.87
C ARG A 291 -5.20 -11.46 -22.62
N SER A 292 -4.44 -10.37 -22.51
CA SER A 292 -4.41 -9.49 -21.34
C SER A 292 -5.71 -8.71 -21.20
N TYR A 293 -6.26 -8.68 -19.98
CA TYR A 293 -7.43 -7.89 -19.63
C TYR A 293 -7.17 -7.09 -18.36
N ASP A 294 -6.87 -5.80 -18.53
CA ASP A 294 -6.63 -4.86 -17.43
C ASP A 294 -7.97 -4.42 -16.81
N LEU A 295 -8.29 -4.96 -15.63
CA LEU A 295 -9.53 -4.64 -14.96
C LEU A 295 -9.56 -3.21 -14.42
N TYR A 296 -8.45 -2.69 -13.91
CA TYR A 296 -8.39 -1.33 -13.39
C TYR A 296 -8.64 -0.31 -14.49
N GLU A 297 -8.03 -0.48 -15.68
CA GLU A 297 -8.26 0.39 -16.83
C GLU A 297 -9.75 0.43 -17.21
N LYS A 298 -10.40 -0.75 -17.28
CA LYS A 298 -11.82 -0.86 -17.63
C LYS A 298 -12.70 -0.16 -16.59
N ILE A 299 -12.42 -0.33 -15.30
CA ILE A 299 -13.14 0.36 -14.22
C ILE A 299 -12.91 1.88 -14.29
N GLN A 300 -11.65 2.32 -14.43
CA GLN A 300 -11.28 3.74 -14.46
C GLN A 300 -11.95 4.49 -15.61
N LYS A 301 -12.07 3.87 -16.78
CA LYS A 301 -12.69 4.52 -17.94
C LYS A 301 -14.22 4.54 -17.84
N ASN A 302 -14.82 3.50 -17.29
CA ASN A 302 -16.23 3.21 -17.57
C ASN A 302 -17.14 3.20 -16.34
N ILE A 303 -16.63 3.17 -15.10
CA ILE A 303 -17.46 3.00 -13.90
C ILE A 303 -17.00 3.90 -12.76
N ALA A 304 -17.91 4.69 -12.21
CA ALA A 304 -17.70 5.35 -10.93
C ALA A 304 -18.16 4.45 -9.79
N ILE A 305 -17.28 4.20 -8.82
CA ILE A 305 -17.54 3.36 -7.64
C ILE A 305 -17.36 4.27 -6.42
N PRO A 306 -18.21 4.16 -5.37
CA PRO A 306 -18.20 5.07 -4.23
C PRO A 306 -17.05 4.78 -3.25
N VAL A 307 -15.82 4.89 -3.78
CA VAL A 307 -14.56 4.69 -3.06
C VAL A 307 -13.67 5.90 -3.25
N THR A 308 -12.85 6.17 -2.24
CA THR A 308 -11.91 7.30 -2.25
C THR A 308 -10.53 6.94 -2.80
N SER A 309 -10.40 5.71 -3.30
CA SER A 309 -9.27 5.25 -4.10
C SER A 309 -9.67 3.98 -4.81
N TYR A 310 -9.12 3.79 -6.01
CA TYR A 310 -9.43 2.67 -6.89
C TYR A 310 -8.37 1.57 -6.77
N SER A 311 -7.70 1.46 -5.63
CA SER A 311 -6.90 0.26 -5.34
C SER A 311 -7.81 -0.97 -5.24
N LEU A 312 -7.29 -2.15 -5.60
CA LEU A 312 -7.99 -3.43 -5.46
C LEU A 312 -8.64 -3.59 -4.09
N LYS A 313 -7.90 -3.26 -3.02
CA LYS A 313 -8.36 -3.35 -1.63
C LYS A 313 -9.55 -2.46 -1.30
N ASP A 314 -9.65 -1.27 -1.88
CA ASP A 314 -10.77 -0.37 -1.61
C ASP A 314 -12.02 -0.80 -2.40
N ILE A 315 -11.86 -1.15 -3.68
CA ILE A 315 -12.98 -1.59 -4.52
C ILE A 315 -13.52 -2.94 -4.04
N SER A 316 -12.65 -3.90 -3.75
CA SER A 316 -13.10 -5.22 -3.28
C SER A 316 -13.81 -5.15 -1.94
N LYS A 317 -13.33 -4.30 -1.00
CA LYS A 317 -14.02 -4.05 0.27
C LYS A 317 -15.38 -3.40 0.08
N TYR A 318 -15.52 -2.48 -0.87
CA TYR A 318 -16.82 -1.91 -1.21
C TYR A 318 -17.81 -3.00 -1.63
N PHE A 319 -17.35 -3.97 -2.43
CA PHE A 319 -18.14 -5.14 -2.83
C PHE A 319 -18.24 -6.25 -1.77
N GLY A 320 -17.75 -6.02 -0.56
CA GLY A 320 -17.88 -6.95 0.56
C GLY A 320 -16.79 -8.03 0.69
N TYR A 321 -15.68 -7.91 -0.07
CA TYR A 321 -14.56 -8.84 0.07
C TYR A 321 -13.94 -8.76 1.47
N LYS A 322 -13.82 -9.93 2.12
CA LYS A 322 -13.22 -10.07 3.45
C LYS A 322 -11.77 -10.54 3.29
N TRP A 323 -10.85 -9.59 3.33
CA TRP A 323 -9.42 -9.85 3.32
C TRP A 323 -9.00 -10.70 4.51
N ARG A 324 -8.18 -11.73 4.26
CA ARG A 324 -7.67 -12.65 5.28
C ARG A 324 -6.32 -12.20 5.84
N THR A 325 -5.77 -11.09 5.32
CA THR A 325 -4.50 -10.51 5.75
C THR A 325 -4.59 -8.98 5.90
N ASP A 326 -3.83 -8.44 6.85
CA ASP A 326 -3.61 -7.00 7.02
C ASP A 326 -2.38 -6.49 6.23
N LEU A 327 -1.78 -7.35 5.41
CA LEU A 327 -0.65 -6.98 4.59
C LEU A 327 -1.06 -5.93 3.54
N ASN A 328 -0.04 -5.20 3.10
CA ASN A 328 -0.06 -4.24 2.01
C ASN A 328 1.31 -4.33 1.31
N GLY A 329 1.48 -3.71 0.14
CA GLY A 329 2.74 -3.82 -0.61
C GLY A 329 4.01 -3.46 0.19
N TYR A 330 3.94 -2.57 1.18
CA TYR A 330 5.10 -2.31 2.07
C TYR A 330 5.34 -3.44 3.08
N ALA A 331 4.27 -4.05 3.59
CA ALA A 331 4.38 -5.19 4.50
C ALA A 331 4.90 -6.45 3.77
N ILE A 332 4.55 -6.66 2.50
CA ILE A 332 5.09 -7.76 1.68
C ILE A 332 6.62 -7.70 1.61
N PHE A 333 7.17 -6.51 1.38
CA PHE A 333 8.62 -6.30 1.42
C PHE A 333 9.25 -6.72 2.75
N ILE A 334 8.59 -6.43 3.88
CA ILE A 334 9.09 -6.80 5.22
C ILE A 334 9.01 -8.32 5.41
N GLU A 335 7.87 -8.94 5.11
CA GLU A 335 7.69 -10.39 5.26
C GLU A 335 8.67 -11.15 4.34
N TYR A 336 8.93 -10.68 3.11
CA TYR A 336 9.88 -11.33 2.22
C TYR A 336 11.32 -11.26 2.76
N LYS A 337 11.71 -10.14 3.36
CA LYS A 337 13.01 -10.04 4.06
C LYS A 337 13.09 -10.96 5.27
N ASN A 338 12.00 -11.15 6.01
CA ASN A 338 11.97 -12.09 7.12
C ASN A 338 12.12 -13.53 6.60
N TYR A 339 11.46 -13.88 5.50
CA TYR A 339 11.65 -15.16 4.82
C TYR A 339 13.12 -15.40 4.47
N LEU A 340 13.80 -14.42 3.86
CA LEU A 340 15.24 -14.52 3.54
C LEU A 340 16.15 -14.70 4.78
N LYS A 341 15.67 -14.33 5.98
CA LYS A 341 16.39 -14.57 7.25
C LYS A 341 16.07 -15.92 7.89
N GLY A 342 15.26 -16.76 7.24
CA GLY A 342 14.88 -18.09 7.72
C GLY A 342 13.49 -18.18 8.34
N HIS A 343 12.72 -17.09 8.41
CA HIS A 343 11.34 -17.10 8.94
C HIS A 343 10.35 -17.62 7.89
N LYS A 344 10.28 -18.95 7.74
CA LYS A 344 9.48 -19.65 6.71
C LYS A 344 8.00 -19.25 6.71
N GLU A 345 7.42 -18.96 7.88
CA GLU A 345 6.04 -18.52 8.05
C GLU A 345 5.72 -17.21 7.31
N SER A 346 6.74 -16.41 6.99
CA SER A 346 6.56 -15.15 6.26
C SER A 346 6.13 -15.39 4.81
N LEU A 347 6.63 -16.46 4.18
CA LEU A 347 6.25 -16.82 2.81
C LEU A 347 4.78 -17.24 2.73
N GLU A 348 4.28 -18.00 3.71
CA GLU A 348 2.88 -18.40 3.78
C GLU A 348 1.94 -17.20 3.85
N LYS A 349 2.30 -16.15 4.61
CA LYS A 349 1.52 -14.91 4.67
C LYS A 349 1.49 -14.18 3.32
N ILE A 350 2.61 -14.17 2.59
CA ILE A 350 2.70 -13.55 1.26
C ILE A 350 1.83 -14.31 0.26
N ILE A 351 1.94 -15.64 0.22
CA ILE A 351 1.09 -16.49 -0.63
C ILE A 351 -0.39 -16.26 -0.34
N LYS A 352 -0.77 -16.16 0.94
CA LYS A 352 -2.14 -15.88 1.36
C LYS A 352 -2.63 -14.48 0.92
N TYR A 353 -1.74 -13.49 0.93
CA TYR A 353 -2.04 -12.13 0.46
C TYR A 353 -2.24 -12.10 -1.05
N ASN A 354 -1.32 -12.68 -1.83
CA ASN A 354 -1.45 -12.78 -3.29
C ASN A 354 -2.68 -13.62 -3.71
N GLU A 355 -3.03 -14.68 -2.96
CA GLU A 355 -4.30 -15.39 -3.17
C GLU A 355 -5.51 -14.48 -2.93
N ASP A 356 -5.47 -13.62 -1.90
CA ASP A 356 -6.52 -12.62 -1.67
C ASP A 356 -6.63 -11.63 -2.83
N ASP A 357 -5.51 -11.18 -3.41
CA ASP A 357 -5.52 -10.29 -4.58
C ASP A 357 -6.22 -10.96 -5.79
N CYS A 358 -5.85 -12.22 -6.10
CA CYS A 358 -6.49 -12.98 -7.17
C CYS A 358 -8.01 -13.18 -6.92
N ARG A 359 -8.39 -13.56 -5.69
CA ARG A 359 -9.79 -13.79 -5.34
C ARG A 359 -10.61 -12.50 -5.29
N ALA A 360 -10.02 -11.40 -4.81
CA ALA A 360 -10.65 -10.09 -4.82
C ALA A 360 -10.91 -9.61 -6.25
N THR A 361 -9.94 -9.79 -7.15
CA THR A 361 -10.08 -9.46 -8.57
C THR A 361 -11.20 -10.27 -9.24
N ALA A 362 -11.25 -11.59 -9.01
CA ALA A 362 -12.36 -12.43 -9.49
C ALA A 362 -13.73 -11.99 -8.93
N MET A 363 -13.81 -11.65 -7.63
CA MET A 363 -15.06 -11.15 -7.05
C MET A 363 -15.51 -9.85 -7.72
N ILE A 364 -14.59 -8.92 -8.00
CA ILE A 364 -14.91 -7.68 -8.70
C ILE A 364 -15.46 -7.99 -10.10
N MET A 365 -14.82 -8.90 -10.85
CA MET A 365 -15.31 -9.32 -12.17
C MET A 365 -16.78 -9.78 -12.12
N GLU A 366 -17.12 -10.65 -11.17
CA GLU A 366 -18.49 -11.14 -11.01
C GLU A 366 -19.45 -10.03 -10.58
N LYS A 367 -19.05 -9.13 -9.68
CA LYS A 367 -19.87 -7.99 -9.25
C LYS A 367 -20.12 -7.00 -10.37
N LEU A 368 -19.13 -6.73 -11.21
CA LEU A 368 -19.30 -5.88 -12.38
C LEU A 368 -20.20 -6.55 -13.42
N ARG A 369 -20.11 -7.88 -13.58
CA ARG A 369 -21.02 -8.65 -14.44
C ARG A 369 -22.47 -8.54 -13.97
N GLU A 370 -22.71 -8.64 -12.66
CA GLU A 370 -24.03 -8.43 -12.07
C GLU A 370 -24.54 -7.01 -12.30
N LEU A 371 -23.68 -5.99 -12.13
CA LEU A 371 -24.05 -4.59 -12.33
C LEU A 371 -24.39 -4.23 -13.78
N MET A 372 -23.84 -4.94 -14.77
CA MET A 372 -24.02 -4.65 -16.19
C MET A 372 -25.17 -5.39 -16.88
N LYS A 373 -25.72 -6.41 -16.22
CA LYS A 373 -26.99 -7.03 -16.60
C LYS A 373 -28.08 -5.97 -16.57
#